data_AF-A0A958RBB1-F1
#
_entry.id   AF-A0A958RBB1-F1
#
_cell.length_a   1.000
_cell.length_b   1.000
_cell.length_c   1.000
_cell.angle_alpha   90.00
_cell.angle_beta   90.00
_cell.angle_gamma   90.00
#
_symmetry.space_group_name_H-M   'P 1'
#
loop_
_entity.id
_entity.type
_entity.pdbx_description
1 polymer ?
#
loop_
_entity_poly.entity_id
_entity_poly.type
_entity_poly.pdbx_seq_one_letter_code
_entity_poly.pdbx_strand_id
1 'polypeptide(L)'
;MILRKHFKNIGLFMMVSCAVFSQDRRLSKANANFEDYAFIDARKRYLQVVKNGHISADIYKKLGDSYYFNGEPEEALKWYEKLAAEYAEETNMEYLFRYVQCLKGAERYKEADEMTEKFSAVIPNDNRAKLFSDTGGFLEFIATQSGKFDIRRLAVNTEYSEYAPSYDHRGRLVFASSRPAGILSRKVHRWNELSFSDLFSLDET
;
A
#
# COMPACT_ATOMS: atom_id res chain seq x y z
N MET A 1 -33.91 -45.66 -11.63
CA MET A 1 -33.25 -44.51 -12.29
C MET A 1 -33.26 -43.22 -11.46
N ILE A 2 -34.23 -43.02 -10.54
CA ILE A 2 -34.40 -41.80 -9.73
C ILE A 2 -33.32 -41.63 -8.63
N LEU A 3 -32.92 -42.72 -7.95
CA LEU A 3 -31.91 -42.70 -6.86
C LEU A 3 -30.53 -42.16 -7.30
N ARG A 4 -30.09 -42.47 -8.53
CA ARG A 4 -28.80 -42.06 -9.09
C ARG A 4 -28.73 -40.55 -9.39
N LYS A 5 -29.88 -39.93 -9.67
CA LYS A 5 -30.03 -38.49 -9.94
C LYS A 5 -29.94 -37.68 -8.63
N HIS A 6 -30.52 -38.19 -7.55
CA HIS A 6 -30.40 -37.59 -6.22
C HIS A 6 -28.98 -37.71 -5.64
N PHE A 7 -28.29 -38.84 -5.84
CA PHE A 7 -26.88 -38.99 -5.45
C PHE A 7 -25.96 -37.98 -6.16
N LYS A 8 -26.18 -37.72 -7.46
CA LYS A 8 -25.47 -36.67 -8.20
C LYS A 8 -25.75 -35.27 -7.65
N ASN A 9 -27.01 -34.96 -7.32
CA ASN A 9 -27.38 -33.66 -6.78
C ASN A 9 -26.87 -33.44 -5.34
N ILE A 10 -26.82 -34.49 -4.51
CA ILE A 10 -26.24 -34.46 -3.15
C ILE A 10 -24.72 -34.25 -3.24
N GLY A 11 -24.03 -34.97 -4.15
CA GLY A 11 -22.59 -34.78 -4.37
C GLY A 11 -22.24 -33.37 -4.86
N LEU A 12 -23.06 -32.78 -5.73
CA LEU A 12 -22.90 -31.40 -6.19
C LEU A 12 -23.12 -30.39 -5.05
N PHE A 13 -24.14 -30.60 -4.22
CA PHE A 13 -24.40 -29.75 -3.05
C PHE A 13 -23.28 -29.85 -2.00
N MET A 14 -22.69 -31.03 -1.80
CA MET A 14 -21.56 -31.25 -0.90
C MET A 14 -20.27 -30.59 -1.41
N MET A 15 -20.01 -30.60 -2.73
CA MET A 15 -18.86 -29.90 -3.31
C MET A 15 -19.00 -28.37 -3.20
N VAL A 16 -20.20 -27.83 -3.43
CA VAL A 16 -20.45 -26.39 -3.32
C VAL A 16 -20.25 -25.90 -1.89
N SER A 17 -20.72 -26.65 -0.89
CA SER A 17 -20.56 -26.28 0.52
C SER A 17 -19.09 -26.32 0.97
N CYS A 18 -18.31 -27.34 0.60
CA CYS A 18 -16.87 -27.37 0.91
C CYS A 18 -16.10 -26.20 0.30
N ALA A 19 -16.50 -25.72 -0.89
CA ALA A 19 -15.87 -24.58 -1.54
C ALA A 19 -16.10 -23.27 -0.76
N VAL A 20 -17.32 -23.05 -0.25
CA VAL A 20 -17.68 -21.85 0.52
C VAL A 20 -16.91 -21.79 1.85
N PHE A 21 -16.85 -22.88 2.61
CA PHE A 21 -16.10 -22.92 3.88
C PHE A 21 -14.58 -22.70 3.70
N SER A 22 -14.02 -23.17 2.58
CA SER A 22 -12.59 -22.94 2.30
C SER A 22 -12.29 -21.48 1.92
N GLN A 23 -13.25 -20.75 1.34
CA GLN A 23 -13.08 -19.34 0.96
C GLN A 23 -13.06 -18.45 2.21
N ASP A 24 -14.02 -18.66 3.12
CA ASP A 24 -14.14 -17.93 4.38
C ASP A 24 -12.86 -18.04 5.23
N ARG A 25 -12.28 -19.24 5.32
CA ARG A 25 -11.01 -19.47 6.03
C ARG A 25 -9.82 -18.74 5.39
N ARG A 26 -9.78 -18.62 4.06
CA ARG A 26 -8.68 -17.90 3.36
C ARG A 26 -8.78 -16.40 3.60
N LEU A 27 -9.99 -15.85 3.53
CA LEU A 27 -10.26 -14.44 3.79
C LEU A 27 -10.00 -14.10 5.27
N SER A 28 -10.44 -14.94 6.20
CA SER A 28 -10.16 -14.80 7.63
C SER A 28 -8.66 -14.72 7.92
N LYS A 29 -7.84 -15.59 7.27
CA LYS A 29 -6.37 -15.51 7.40
C LYS A 29 -5.77 -14.25 6.77
N ALA A 30 -6.33 -13.74 5.68
CA ALA A 30 -5.89 -12.49 5.08
C ALA A 30 -6.16 -11.32 6.03
N ASN A 31 -7.37 -11.28 6.60
CA ASN A 31 -7.76 -10.29 7.61
C ASN A 31 -6.86 -10.35 8.83
N ALA A 32 -6.61 -11.53 9.40
CA ALA A 32 -5.71 -11.67 10.55
C ALA A 32 -4.30 -11.13 10.25
N ASN A 33 -3.75 -11.43 9.07
CA ASN A 33 -2.46 -10.87 8.66
C ASN A 33 -2.52 -9.34 8.51
N PHE A 34 -3.61 -8.79 8.00
CA PHE A 34 -3.77 -7.34 7.85
C PHE A 34 -3.84 -6.63 9.21
N GLU A 35 -4.64 -7.15 10.15
CA GLU A 35 -4.73 -6.62 11.52
C GLU A 35 -3.40 -6.74 12.29
N ASP A 36 -2.60 -7.77 12.00
CA ASP A 36 -1.23 -7.93 12.50
C ASP A 36 -0.21 -6.99 11.83
N TYR A 37 -0.65 -6.10 10.93
CA TYR A 37 0.19 -5.27 10.06
C TYR A 37 1.14 -6.06 9.17
N ALA A 38 0.90 -7.36 8.94
CA ALA A 38 1.68 -8.20 8.05
C ALA A 38 1.25 -8.00 6.59
N PHE A 39 1.39 -6.77 6.09
CA PHE A 39 0.81 -6.31 4.83
C PHE A 39 1.26 -7.12 3.61
N ILE A 40 2.52 -7.55 3.56
CA ILE A 40 3.02 -8.36 2.45
C ILE A 40 2.33 -9.73 2.41
N ASP A 41 2.17 -10.38 3.56
CA ASP A 41 1.43 -11.64 3.63
C ASP A 41 -0.08 -11.44 3.39
N ALA A 42 -0.64 -10.35 3.90
CA ALA A 42 -2.05 -10.01 3.75
C ALA A 42 -2.40 -9.82 2.26
N ARG A 43 -1.67 -8.94 1.55
CA ARG A 43 -1.89 -8.68 0.12
C ARG A 43 -1.71 -9.93 -0.73
N LYS A 44 -0.68 -10.76 -0.45
CA LYS A 44 -0.47 -12.05 -1.14
C LYS A 44 -1.74 -12.91 -1.04
N ARG A 45 -2.39 -12.97 0.13
CA ARG A 45 -3.62 -13.73 0.34
C ARG A 45 -4.84 -13.08 -0.32
N TYR A 46 -5.03 -11.77 -0.18
CA TYR A 46 -6.13 -11.05 -0.83
C TYR A 46 -6.08 -11.21 -2.36
N LEU A 47 -4.90 -11.10 -2.97
CA LEU A 47 -4.73 -11.33 -4.41
C LEU A 47 -5.18 -12.74 -4.83
N GLN A 48 -4.94 -13.76 -4.01
CA GLN A 48 -5.46 -15.11 -4.28
C GLN A 48 -7.00 -15.18 -4.14
N VAL A 49 -7.58 -14.46 -3.19
CA VAL A 49 -9.04 -14.36 -3.02
C VAL A 49 -9.67 -13.70 -4.26
N VAL A 50 -9.12 -12.56 -4.69
CA VAL A 50 -9.53 -11.84 -5.92
C VAL A 50 -9.38 -12.72 -7.16
N LYS A 51 -8.25 -13.43 -7.30
CA LYS A 51 -8.02 -14.35 -8.44
C LYS A 51 -9.08 -15.46 -8.54
N ASN A 52 -9.70 -15.83 -7.42
CA ASN A 52 -10.79 -16.81 -7.38
C ASN A 52 -12.18 -16.18 -7.60
N GLY A 53 -12.25 -14.90 -8.00
CA GLY A 53 -13.49 -14.18 -8.31
C GLY A 53 -14.17 -13.52 -7.10
N HIS A 54 -13.57 -13.59 -5.92
CA HIS A 54 -14.13 -12.99 -4.71
C HIS A 54 -13.62 -11.57 -4.51
N ILE A 55 -14.50 -10.60 -4.72
CA ILE A 55 -14.20 -9.17 -4.58
C ILE A 55 -15.21 -8.51 -3.63
N SER A 56 -14.74 -7.49 -2.93
CA SER A 56 -15.56 -6.62 -2.08
C SER A 56 -14.84 -5.30 -1.88
N ALA A 57 -15.57 -4.26 -1.46
CA ALA A 57 -14.97 -2.99 -1.08
C ALA A 57 -13.88 -3.17 -0.01
N ASP A 58 -14.13 -4.02 1.00
CA ASP A 58 -13.16 -4.33 2.06
C ASP A 58 -11.86 -4.95 1.51
N ILE A 59 -11.95 -5.86 0.54
CA ILE A 59 -10.77 -6.45 -0.09
C ILE A 59 -9.99 -5.39 -0.87
N TYR A 60 -10.66 -4.52 -1.63
CA TYR A 60 -9.98 -3.44 -2.37
C TYR A 60 -9.34 -2.41 -1.44
N LYS A 61 -10.04 -2.02 -0.37
CA LYS A 61 -9.50 -1.16 0.70
C LYS A 61 -8.21 -1.72 1.27
N LYS A 62 -8.22 -2.98 1.70
CA LYS A 62 -7.07 -3.63 2.33
C LYS A 62 -5.93 -3.93 1.36
N LEU A 63 -6.23 -4.22 0.09
CA LEU A 63 -5.21 -4.32 -0.95
C LEU A 63 -4.54 -2.97 -1.17
N GLY A 64 -5.33 -1.91 -1.41
CA GLY A 64 -4.82 -0.55 -1.58
C GLY A 64 -3.96 -0.11 -0.40
N ASP A 65 -4.44 -0.29 0.83
CA ASP A 65 -3.71 0.03 2.06
C ASP A 65 -2.42 -0.76 2.21
N SER A 66 -2.42 -2.06 1.89
CA SER A 66 -1.21 -2.88 1.99
C SER A 66 -0.09 -2.37 1.08
N TYR A 67 -0.43 -1.81 -0.08
CA TYR A 67 0.53 -1.18 -0.99
C TYR A 67 0.87 0.26 -0.56
N TYR A 68 -0.13 1.05 -0.18
CA TYR A 68 0.02 2.43 0.29
C TYR A 68 0.99 2.53 1.47
N PHE A 69 0.78 1.69 2.49
CA PHE A 69 1.62 1.66 3.69
C PHE A 69 3.03 1.09 3.46
N ASN A 70 3.31 0.53 2.29
CA ASN A 70 4.63 0.08 1.87
C ASN A 70 5.29 1.02 0.85
N GLY A 71 4.70 2.21 0.59
CA GLY A 71 5.27 3.19 -0.33
C GLY A 71 5.21 2.73 -1.80
N GLU A 72 4.20 1.94 -2.16
CA GLU A 72 3.98 1.42 -3.52
C GLU A 72 2.76 2.10 -4.16
N PRO A 73 2.82 3.41 -4.51
CA PRO A 73 1.65 4.18 -4.93
C PRO A 73 1.00 3.64 -6.21
N GLU A 74 1.79 3.22 -7.19
CA GLU A 74 1.30 2.66 -8.47
C GLU A 74 0.47 1.39 -8.28
N GLU A 75 0.90 0.50 -7.39
CA GLU A 75 0.15 -0.72 -7.09
C GLU A 75 -1.08 -0.43 -6.24
N ALA A 76 -1.00 0.52 -5.31
CA ALA A 76 -2.14 0.95 -4.50
C ALA A 76 -3.25 1.56 -5.38
N LEU A 77 -2.87 2.35 -6.39
CA LEU A 77 -3.79 3.00 -7.33
C LEU A 77 -4.73 2.01 -8.00
N LYS A 78 -4.22 0.86 -8.44
CA LYS A 78 -5.03 -0.19 -9.10
C LYS A 78 -6.22 -0.64 -8.25
N TRP A 79 -6.10 -0.59 -6.92
CA TRP A 79 -7.14 -1.02 -5.99
C TRP A 79 -8.02 0.14 -5.56
N TYR A 80 -7.45 1.32 -5.31
CA TYR A 80 -8.24 2.50 -4.96
C TYR A 80 -9.10 2.99 -6.13
N GLU A 81 -8.63 2.89 -7.38
CA GLU A 81 -9.43 3.18 -8.58
C GLU A 81 -10.64 2.26 -8.67
N LYS A 82 -10.43 0.95 -8.50
CA LYS A 82 -11.53 -0.03 -8.49
C LYS A 82 -12.50 0.20 -7.34
N LEU A 83 -11.97 0.53 -6.16
CA LEU A 83 -12.78 0.87 -4.99
C LEU A 83 -13.69 2.07 -5.30
N ALA A 84 -13.12 3.15 -5.81
CA ALA A 84 -13.88 4.36 -6.15
C ALA A 84 -14.88 4.13 -7.30
N ALA A 85 -14.54 3.29 -8.28
CA ALA A 85 -15.38 3.01 -9.45
C ALA A 85 -16.52 2.02 -9.15
N GLU A 86 -16.24 0.95 -8.40
CA GLU A 86 -17.19 -0.15 -8.17
C GLU A 86 -17.95 -0.02 -6.84
N TYR A 87 -17.40 0.71 -5.87
CA TYR A 87 -17.92 0.81 -4.50
C TYR A 87 -17.88 2.26 -3.97
N ALA A 88 -18.28 3.23 -4.80
CA ALA A 88 -18.23 4.65 -4.48
C ALA A 88 -18.86 5.00 -3.11
N GLU A 89 -20.05 4.46 -2.80
CA GLU A 89 -20.76 4.68 -1.53
C GLU A 89 -20.02 4.14 -0.30
N GLU A 90 -19.18 3.11 -0.47
CA GLU A 90 -18.38 2.54 0.61
C GLU A 90 -16.99 3.20 0.73
N THR A 91 -16.64 4.06 -0.22
CA THR A 91 -15.33 4.71 -0.28
C THR A 91 -15.33 5.96 0.58
N ASN A 92 -14.98 5.79 1.85
CA ASN A 92 -14.91 6.91 2.78
C ASN A 92 -13.72 7.84 2.49
N MET A 93 -13.75 9.00 3.12
CA MET A 93 -12.76 10.07 2.94
C MET A 93 -11.30 9.63 3.17
N GLU A 94 -11.05 8.68 4.07
CA GLU A 94 -9.68 8.21 4.33
C GLU A 94 -9.11 7.50 3.10
N TYR A 95 -9.90 6.67 2.42
CA TYR A 95 -9.48 6.00 1.19
C TYR A 95 -9.37 6.97 0.02
N LEU A 96 -10.23 7.99 -0.04
CA LEU A 96 -10.13 9.06 -1.04
C LEU A 96 -8.87 9.90 -0.87
N PHE A 97 -8.54 10.23 0.38
CA PHE A 97 -7.30 10.92 0.70
C PHE A 97 -6.08 10.11 0.26
N ARG A 98 -6.02 8.82 0.64
CA ARG A 98 -4.93 7.92 0.24
C ARG A 98 -4.85 7.74 -1.27
N TYR A 99 -5.99 7.67 -1.95
CA TYR A 99 -6.04 7.61 -3.40
C TYR A 99 -5.39 8.85 -4.04
N VAL A 100 -5.76 10.06 -3.61
CA VAL A 100 -5.13 11.31 -4.07
C VAL A 100 -3.64 11.33 -3.76
N GLN A 101 -3.22 10.88 -2.58
CA GLN A 101 -1.80 10.77 -2.23
C GLN A 101 -1.05 9.81 -3.16
N CYS A 102 -1.64 8.67 -3.51
CA CYS A 102 -1.04 7.74 -4.46
C CYS A 102 -0.97 8.35 -5.87
N LEU A 103 -1.99 9.09 -6.33
CA LEU A 103 -1.95 9.78 -7.62
C LEU A 103 -0.77 10.75 -7.67
N LYS A 104 -0.54 11.52 -6.60
CA LYS A 104 0.63 12.40 -6.48
C LYS A 104 1.95 11.62 -6.43
N GLY A 105 2.01 10.52 -5.67
CA GLY A 105 3.18 9.65 -5.58
C GLY A 105 3.54 8.93 -6.88
N ALA A 106 2.56 8.75 -7.78
CA ALA A 106 2.73 8.23 -9.13
C ALA A 106 2.86 9.36 -10.18
N GLU A 107 3.06 10.61 -9.75
CA GLU A 107 3.18 11.79 -10.62
C GLU A 107 1.96 12.06 -11.52
N ARG A 108 0.80 11.46 -11.22
CA ARG A 108 -0.48 11.66 -11.90
C ARG A 108 -1.20 12.89 -11.36
N TYR A 109 -0.51 14.03 -11.38
CA TYR A 109 -0.93 15.26 -10.69
C TYR A 109 -2.27 15.79 -11.19
N LYS A 110 -2.51 15.79 -12.51
CA LYS A 110 -3.78 16.26 -13.08
C LYS A 110 -4.97 15.45 -12.56
N GLU A 111 -4.81 14.13 -12.49
CA GLU A 111 -5.85 13.25 -11.96
C GLU A 111 -6.02 13.44 -10.45
N ALA A 112 -4.93 13.69 -9.72
CA ALA A 112 -5.00 14.04 -8.30
C ALA A 112 -5.84 15.31 -8.08
N ASP A 113 -5.62 16.35 -8.90
CA ASP A 113 -6.35 17.62 -8.82
C ASP A 113 -7.84 17.43 -9.14
N GLU A 114 -8.17 16.75 -10.25
CA GLU A 114 -9.56 16.42 -10.62
C GLU A 114 -10.27 15.61 -9.53
N MET A 115 -9.54 14.68 -8.90
CA MET A 115 -10.06 13.82 -7.85
C MET A 115 -10.31 14.61 -6.55
N THR A 116 -9.38 15.50 -6.19
CA THR A 116 -9.55 16.44 -5.08
C THR A 116 -10.78 17.32 -5.27
N GLU A 117 -10.98 17.92 -6.44
CA GLU A 117 -12.12 18.79 -6.72
C GLU A 117 -13.46 18.06 -6.53
N LYS A 118 -13.57 16.84 -7.08
CA LYS A 118 -14.75 15.99 -6.93
C LYS A 118 -15.09 15.72 -5.47
N PHE A 119 -14.10 15.60 -4.59
CA PHE A 119 -14.31 15.22 -3.19
C PHE A 119 -14.47 16.39 -2.23
N SER A 120 -13.82 17.53 -2.49
CA SER A 120 -14.05 18.77 -1.74
C SER A 120 -15.52 19.21 -1.80
N ALA A 121 -16.23 18.86 -2.88
CA ALA A 121 -17.67 19.10 -3.02
C ALA A 121 -18.56 18.21 -2.12
N VAL A 122 -18.08 17.02 -1.73
CA VAL A 122 -18.86 16.03 -0.98
C VAL A 122 -18.79 16.27 0.53
N ILE A 123 -17.66 16.76 1.06
CA ILE A 123 -17.49 17.00 2.50
C ILE A 123 -16.66 18.29 2.74
N PRO A 124 -17.30 19.47 2.70
CA PRO A 124 -16.61 20.78 2.74
C PRO A 124 -15.92 21.13 4.08
N ASN A 125 -16.15 20.33 5.14
CA ASN A 125 -15.66 20.60 6.49
C ASN A 125 -14.40 19.85 6.88
N ASP A 126 -13.82 19.00 6.01
CA ASP A 126 -12.54 18.36 6.31
C ASP A 126 -11.37 19.33 6.03
N ASN A 127 -10.49 19.49 7.01
CA ASN A 127 -9.37 20.43 6.92
C ASN A 127 -8.32 20.02 5.87
N ARG A 128 -8.19 18.73 5.54
CA ARG A 128 -7.32 18.24 4.47
C ARG A 128 -7.88 18.66 3.13
N ALA A 129 -9.18 18.55 2.91
CA ALA A 129 -9.84 19.01 1.68
C ALA A 129 -9.60 20.51 1.43
N LYS A 130 -9.68 21.34 2.49
CA LYS A 130 -9.33 22.76 2.42
C LYS A 130 -7.85 22.98 2.06
N LEU A 131 -6.94 22.27 2.75
CA LEU A 131 -5.51 22.35 2.47
C LEU A 131 -5.19 21.99 1.01
N PHE A 132 -5.89 21.00 0.43
CA PHE A 132 -5.68 20.67 -0.97
C PHE A 132 -6.18 21.76 -1.93
N SER A 133 -7.37 22.31 -1.70
CA SER A 133 -7.89 23.41 -2.52
C SER A 133 -6.96 24.64 -2.49
N ASP A 134 -6.30 24.88 -1.36
CA ASP A 134 -5.35 25.98 -1.17
C ASP A 134 -3.96 25.71 -1.81
N THR A 135 -3.71 24.50 -2.32
CA THR A 135 -2.42 24.12 -2.95
C THR A 135 -2.40 24.23 -4.48
N GLY A 136 -3.41 24.88 -5.08
CA GLY A 136 -3.44 25.14 -6.52
C GLY A 136 -2.13 25.80 -7.00
N GLY A 137 -1.52 25.27 -8.07
CA GLY A 137 -0.27 25.79 -8.63
C GLY A 137 1.00 25.45 -7.82
N PHE A 138 0.93 24.55 -6.82
CA PHE A 138 2.09 24.17 -6.01
C PHE A 138 3.27 23.63 -6.82
N LEU A 139 3.01 22.89 -7.92
CA LEU A 139 4.09 22.43 -8.80
C LEU A 139 4.81 23.59 -9.50
N GLU A 140 4.07 24.62 -9.92
CA GLU A 140 4.66 25.81 -10.52
C GLU A 140 5.48 26.59 -9.48
N PHE A 141 4.98 26.70 -8.25
CA PHE A 141 5.76 27.25 -7.14
C PHE A 141 7.04 26.46 -6.88
N ILE A 142 6.99 25.12 -6.80
CA ILE A 142 8.20 24.27 -6.70
C ILE A 142 9.15 24.56 -7.87
N ALA A 143 8.63 24.63 -9.10
CA ALA A 143 9.44 24.88 -10.28
C ALA A 143 10.19 26.22 -10.19
N THR A 144 9.55 27.28 -9.68
CA THR A 144 10.23 28.58 -9.47
C THR A 144 11.37 28.53 -8.46
N GLN A 145 11.33 27.59 -7.52
CA GLN A 145 12.34 27.41 -6.47
C GLN A 145 13.37 26.32 -6.80
N SER A 146 13.14 25.57 -7.89
CA SER A 146 13.98 24.45 -8.30
C SER A 146 15.31 24.92 -8.90
N GLY A 147 16.28 24.00 -8.98
CA GLY A 147 17.62 24.29 -9.54
C GLY A 147 18.64 24.88 -8.56
N LYS A 148 18.29 25.00 -7.28
CA LYS A 148 19.21 25.48 -6.22
C LYS A 148 20.16 24.40 -5.69
N PHE A 149 19.89 23.13 -5.97
CA PHE A 149 20.62 22.00 -5.43
C PHE A 149 20.85 20.94 -6.50
N ASP A 150 22.03 20.33 -6.50
CA ASP A 150 22.32 19.10 -7.23
C ASP A 150 22.00 17.91 -6.34
N ILE A 151 21.12 17.03 -6.81
CA ILE A 151 20.85 15.75 -6.15
C ILE A 151 21.77 14.69 -6.76
N ARG A 152 22.55 14.01 -5.90
CA ARG A 152 23.46 12.94 -6.32
C ARG A 152 23.25 11.71 -5.45
N ARG A 153 23.29 10.54 -6.09
CA ARG A 153 23.29 9.26 -5.39
C ARG A 153 24.65 9.04 -4.73
N LEU A 154 24.65 8.70 -3.44
CA LEU A 154 25.85 8.31 -2.71
C LEU A 154 26.09 6.81 -2.85
N ALA A 155 27.35 6.39 -2.65
CA ALA A 155 27.72 4.96 -2.66
C ALA A 155 27.00 4.15 -1.56
N VAL A 156 26.52 4.80 -0.49
CA VAL A 156 25.73 4.18 0.57
C VAL A 156 24.31 3.81 0.15
N ASN A 157 23.75 4.47 -0.87
CA ASN A 157 22.36 4.27 -1.25
C ASN A 157 22.17 2.93 -1.95
N THR A 158 21.35 2.07 -1.37
CA THR A 158 21.04 0.74 -1.91
C THR A 158 19.60 0.69 -2.44
N GLU A 159 19.08 -0.51 -2.66
CA GLU A 159 17.64 -0.73 -2.91
C GLU A 159 16.81 -0.77 -1.62
N TYR A 160 17.48 -0.84 -0.46
CA TYR A 160 16.86 -0.78 0.85
C TYR A 160 16.69 0.68 1.32
N SER A 161 16.10 0.85 2.50
CA SER A 161 15.89 2.19 3.06
C SER A 161 17.11 2.61 3.86
N GLU A 162 17.85 3.61 3.38
CA GLU A 162 18.82 4.37 4.18
C GLU A 162 18.21 5.70 4.65
N TYR A 163 18.24 5.98 5.96
CA TYR A 163 17.59 7.16 6.52
C TYR A 163 18.22 7.61 7.84
N ALA A 164 17.75 8.76 8.34
CA ALA A 164 18.24 9.41 9.55
C ALA A 164 19.78 9.58 9.59
N PRO A 165 20.40 10.16 8.54
CA PRO A 165 21.84 10.39 8.54
C PRO A 165 22.22 11.42 9.61
N SER A 166 23.36 11.20 10.27
CA SER A 166 23.98 12.12 11.22
C SER A 166 25.49 11.96 11.19
N TYR A 167 26.22 12.91 11.77
CA TYR A 167 27.66 12.79 11.94
C TYR A 167 27.98 12.46 13.39
N ASP A 168 28.85 11.47 13.60
CA ASP A 168 29.36 11.18 14.93
C ASP A 168 30.46 12.17 15.36
N HIS A 169 30.95 12.03 16.59
CA HIS A 169 31.97 12.90 17.16
C HIS A 169 33.34 12.82 16.44
N ARG A 170 33.52 11.87 15.51
CA ARG A 170 34.73 11.68 14.68
C ARG A 170 34.51 12.18 13.25
N GLY A 171 33.36 12.77 12.95
CA GLY A 171 32.99 13.23 11.61
C GLY A 171 32.54 12.10 10.67
N ARG A 172 32.27 10.89 11.18
CA ARG A 172 31.80 9.79 10.33
C ARG A 172 30.31 9.91 10.06
N LEU A 173 29.91 9.67 8.81
CA LEU A 173 28.51 9.60 8.45
C LEU A 173 27.91 8.31 9.03
N VAL A 174 26.97 8.46 9.96
CA VAL A 174 26.21 7.37 10.56
C VAL A 174 24.77 7.45 10.06
N PHE A 175 24.18 6.31 9.69
CA PHE A 175 22.81 6.24 9.18
C PHE A 175 22.15 4.92 9.56
N ALA A 176 20.82 4.90 9.62
CA ALA A 176 20.04 3.67 9.76
C ALA A 176 19.82 3.06 8.37
N SER A 177 19.92 1.73 8.27
CA SER A 177 19.56 1.01 7.03
C SER A 177 18.87 -0.31 7.30
N SER A 178 17.85 -0.63 6.48
CA SER A 178 17.17 -1.94 6.48
C SER A 178 17.89 -3.00 5.63
N ARG A 179 19.11 -2.70 5.14
CA ARG A 179 19.94 -3.68 4.44
C ARG A 179 20.34 -4.83 5.37
N PRO A 180 20.40 -6.07 4.87
CA PRO A 180 20.71 -7.20 5.74
C PRO A 180 22.15 -7.16 6.28
N ALA A 181 22.30 -7.16 7.62
CA ALA A 181 23.58 -7.38 8.27
C ALA A 181 23.84 -8.90 8.44
N GLY A 182 24.76 -9.45 7.65
CA GLY A 182 25.22 -10.84 7.78
C GLY A 182 24.29 -11.95 7.25
N ILE A 183 24.68 -13.20 7.54
CA ILE A 183 24.12 -14.44 6.94
C ILE A 183 23.33 -15.30 7.95
N LEU A 184 23.57 -15.15 9.27
CA LEU A 184 22.96 -16.00 10.29
C LEU A 184 21.57 -15.47 10.72
N SER A 185 20.51 -16.11 10.23
CA SER A 185 19.10 -15.89 10.62
C SER A 185 18.60 -14.44 10.50
N ARG A 186 18.15 -14.05 9.30
CA ARG A 186 17.48 -12.75 9.07
C ARG A 186 16.05 -12.77 9.60
N LYS A 187 15.84 -12.23 10.80
CA LYS A 187 14.49 -11.81 11.21
C LYS A 187 14.10 -10.61 10.37
N VAL A 188 12.95 -10.70 9.70
CA VAL A 188 12.39 -9.63 8.88
C VAL A 188 11.17 -9.02 9.56
N HIS A 189 10.92 -7.76 9.28
CA HIS A 189 9.75 -7.04 9.75
C HIS A 189 8.53 -7.47 8.94
N ARG A 190 7.45 -7.93 9.61
CA ARG A 190 6.27 -8.49 8.92
C ARG A 190 5.54 -7.48 8.02
N TRP A 191 5.66 -6.18 8.31
CA TRP A 191 5.06 -5.08 7.52
C TRP A 191 5.53 -5.04 6.08
N ASN A 192 6.84 -5.17 5.85
CA ASN A 192 7.48 -4.92 4.56
C ASN A 192 8.41 -6.06 4.10
N GLU A 193 8.55 -7.13 4.90
CA GLU A 193 9.50 -8.23 4.67
C GLU A 193 10.98 -7.79 4.56
N LEU A 194 11.32 -6.59 5.02
CA LEU A 194 12.70 -6.09 5.08
C LEU A 194 13.38 -6.45 6.41
N SER A 195 14.71 -6.35 6.46
CA SER A 195 15.43 -6.53 7.73
C SER A 195 15.08 -5.41 8.71
N PHE A 196 15.13 -5.69 10.01
CA PHE A 196 15.14 -4.63 11.01
C PHE A 196 16.33 -3.70 10.76
N SER A 197 16.12 -2.39 10.90
CA SER A 197 17.16 -1.41 10.65
C SER A 197 18.30 -1.55 11.65
N ASP A 198 19.53 -1.47 11.14
CA ASP A 198 20.76 -1.40 11.92
C ASP A 198 21.50 -0.09 11.62
N LEU A 199 22.44 0.27 12.49
CA LEU A 199 23.29 1.44 12.29
C LEU A 199 24.51 1.06 11.46
N PHE A 200 24.78 1.87 10.44
CA PHE A 200 25.97 1.77 9.62
C PHE A 200 26.73 3.08 9.64
N SER A 201 28.04 3.00 9.42
CA SER A 201 28.91 4.16 9.35
C SER A 201 29.82 4.10 8.14
N LEU A 202 30.15 5.26 7.57
CA LEU A 202 31.24 5.43 6.63
C LEU A 202 32.16 6.58 7.07
N ASP A 203 33.46 6.36 6.90
CA ASP A 203 34.44 7.43 6.99
C ASP A 203 34.26 8.34 5.76
N GLU A 204 34.50 9.65 5.92
CA GLU A 204 34.53 10.56 4.76
C GLU A 204 35.62 10.09 3.77
N THR A 205 35.23 9.98 2.50
CA THR A 205 36.17 9.87 1.36
C THR A 205 36.59 11.24 0.88
#